data_AF-A0A9E4REB7-F1
#
_entry.id   AF-A0A9E4REB7-F1
#
_cell.length_a   1.000
_cell.length_b   1.000
_cell.length_c   1.000
_cell.angle_alpha   90.00
_cell.angle_beta   90.00
_cell.angle_gamma   90.00
#
_symmetry.space_group_name_H-M   'P 1'
#
loop_
_entity.id
_entity.type
_entity.pdbx_description
1 polymer ?
#
loop_
_entity_poly.entity_id
_entity_poly.type
_entity_poly.pdbx_seq_one_letter_code
_entity_poly.pdbx_strand_id
1 'polypeptide(L)'
;MVLLIDNYDSFTYNLYQFLCELGAEVTVVRNDAVTLEEIEAMAPERIVISPGPRTPAEAGISTEVVRRFGPTVPTLGVCLGHQCIGAAYGASVAGAGEIMHGKMSVVHHDGKGVFAGLPEPLE
;
A
#
# COMPACT_ATOMS: atom_id res chain seq x y z
N MET A 1 -2.06 10.77 12.59
CA MET A 1 -2.75 10.62 11.29
C MET A 1 -2.06 9.59 10.39
N VAL A 2 -2.85 8.69 9.79
CA VAL A 2 -2.47 7.80 8.69
C VAL A 2 -2.97 8.39 7.38
N LEU A 3 -2.08 8.57 6.41
CA LEU A 3 -2.47 8.95 5.05
C LEU A 3 -2.71 7.69 4.21
N LEU A 4 -3.92 7.51 3.71
CA LEU A 4 -4.29 6.42 2.81
C LEU A 4 -4.40 6.95 1.37
N ILE A 5 -3.46 6.55 0.50
CA ILE A 5 -3.51 6.85 -0.93
C ILE A 5 -4.43 5.85 -1.62
N ASP A 6 -5.56 6.34 -2.14
CA ASP A 6 -6.55 5.59 -2.92
C ASP A 6 -6.13 5.51 -4.40
N ASN A 7 -5.89 4.30 -4.90
CA ASN A 7 -5.66 4.03 -6.32
C ASN A 7 -6.94 3.62 -7.04
N TYR A 8 -8.09 4.16 -6.61
CA TYR A 8 -9.43 3.87 -7.15
C TYR A 8 -9.83 2.40 -7.01
N ASP A 9 -9.55 1.82 -5.84
CA ASP A 9 -9.90 0.43 -5.56
C ASP A 9 -11.18 0.28 -4.74
N SER A 10 -11.89 -0.81 -4.99
CA SER A 10 -13.14 -1.10 -4.28
C SER A 10 -12.93 -1.49 -2.81
N PHE A 11 -11.71 -1.88 -2.41
CA PHE A 11 -11.39 -2.28 -1.04
C PHE A 11 -10.70 -1.17 -0.22
N THR A 12 -10.45 0.01 -0.78
CA THR A 12 -9.86 1.15 -0.06
C THR A 12 -10.61 1.46 1.23
N TYR A 13 -11.95 1.46 1.19
CA TYR A 13 -12.76 1.78 2.37
C TYR A 13 -12.83 0.66 3.41
N ASN A 14 -12.54 -0.60 3.03
CA ASN A 14 -12.36 -1.67 4.01
C ASN A 14 -11.09 -1.43 4.83
N LEU A 15 -10.00 -0.99 4.19
CA LEU A 15 -8.77 -0.61 4.88
C LEU A 15 -8.99 0.62 5.78
N TYR A 16 -9.65 1.66 5.25
CA TYR A 16 -10.02 2.85 6.02
C TYR A 16 -10.81 2.48 7.29
N GLN A 17 -11.87 1.69 7.14
CA GLN A 17 -12.73 1.32 8.26
C GLN A 17 -11.95 0.55 9.32
N PHE A 18 -11.17 -0.45 8.93
CA PHE A 18 -10.40 -1.25 9.89
C PHE A 18 -9.34 -0.41 10.63
N LEU A 19 -8.66 0.50 9.94
CA LEU A 19 -7.72 1.43 10.57
C LEU A 19 -8.42 2.35 11.57
N CYS A 20 -9.59 2.88 11.21
CA CYS A 20 -10.41 3.70 12.11
C CYS A 20 -10.91 2.91 13.33
N GLU A 21 -11.31 1.65 13.17
CA GLU A 21 -11.73 0.75 14.27
C GLU A 21 -10.58 0.48 15.24
N LEU A 22 -9.33 0.48 14.76
CA LEU A 22 -8.12 0.41 15.60
C LEU A 22 -7.77 1.76 16.26
N GLY A 23 -8.56 2.81 16.04
CA GLY A 23 -8.37 4.13 16.64
C GLY A 23 -7.46 5.06 15.84
N ALA A 24 -7.09 4.72 14.60
CA ALA A 24 -6.31 5.60 13.75
C ALA A 24 -7.18 6.74 13.18
N GLU A 25 -6.67 7.96 13.22
CA GLU A 25 -7.18 9.06 12.39
C GLU A 25 -6.66 8.86 10.96
N VAL A 26 -7.55 8.64 10.00
CA VAL A 26 -7.19 8.32 8.62
C VAL A 26 -7.67 9.43 7.67
N THR A 27 -6.77 9.91 6.83
CA THR A 27 -7.08 10.82 5.72
C THR A 27 -6.91 10.07 4.41
N VAL A 28 -7.95 10.03 3.59
CA VAL A 28 -7.94 9.37 2.29
C VAL A 28 -7.79 10.40 1.18
N VAL A 29 -6.83 10.21 0.28
CA VAL A 29 -6.62 11.04 -0.90
C VAL A 29 -6.42 10.17 -2.12
N ARG A 30 -6.89 10.61 -3.29
CA ARG A 30 -6.66 9.88 -4.55
C ARG A 30 -5.26 10.16 -5.09
N ASN A 31 -4.70 9.18 -5.79
CA ASN A 31 -3.34 9.22 -6.34
C ASN A 31 -3.09 10.32 -7.40
N ASP A 32 -4.13 11.05 -7.81
CA ASP A 32 -4.12 12.13 -8.80
C ASP A 32 -4.68 13.45 -8.25
N ALA A 33 -5.11 13.47 -6.98
CA ALA A 33 -5.81 14.59 -6.35
C ALA A 33 -4.96 15.30 -5.28
N VAL A 34 -3.68 14.95 -5.15
CA VAL A 34 -2.75 15.53 -4.19
C VAL A 34 -1.35 15.58 -4.79
N THR A 35 -0.52 16.53 -4.39
CA THR A 35 0.90 16.59 -4.74
C THR A 35 1.81 16.07 -3.64
N LEU A 36 3.08 15.82 -3.95
CA LEU A 36 4.06 15.40 -2.94
C LEU A 36 4.29 16.52 -1.91
N GLU A 37 4.29 17.78 -2.33
CA GLU A 37 4.45 18.94 -1.45
C GLU A 37 3.29 19.08 -0.49
N GLU A 38 2.07 18.82 -0.94
CA GLU A 38 0.88 18.80 -0.09
C GLU A 38 0.97 17.67 0.94
N ILE A 39 1.42 16.47 0.54
CA ILE A 39 1.65 15.35 1.48
C ILE A 39 2.73 15.71 2.50
N GLU A 40 3.81 16.35 2.08
CA GLU A 40 4.88 16.80 2.98
C GLU A 40 4.36 17.82 4.00
N ALA A 41 3.51 18.75 3.57
CA ALA A 41 2.85 19.72 4.45
C ALA A 41 1.83 19.07 5.41
N MET A 42 1.16 17.98 5.00
CA MET A 42 0.29 17.19 5.87
C MET A 42 1.06 16.46 6.98
N ALA A 43 2.36 16.23 6.80
CA ALA A 43 3.25 15.56 7.75
C ALA A 43 2.65 14.24 8.32
N PRO A 44 2.29 13.26 7.47
CA PRO A 44 1.70 12.02 7.93
C PRO A 44 2.67 11.22 8.81
N GLU A 45 2.16 10.63 9.88
CA GLU A 45 2.96 9.74 10.74
C GLU A 45 3.18 8.38 10.09
N ARG A 46 2.25 7.95 9.22
CA ARG A 46 2.26 6.68 8.49
C ARG A 46 1.55 6.84 7.16
N ILE A 47 1.99 6.09 6.17
CA ILE A 47 1.38 6.05 4.84
C ILE A 47 0.91 4.63 4.52
N VAL A 48 -0.31 4.51 4.01
CA VAL A 48 -0.83 3.28 3.42
C VAL A 48 -1.13 3.55 1.94
N ILE A 49 -0.64 2.70 1.05
CA ILE A 49 -0.97 2.75 -0.38
C ILE A 49 -1.90 1.58 -0.68
N SER A 50 -3.13 1.91 -1.06
CA SER A 50 -4.20 0.96 -1.33
C SER A 50 -3.89 0.05 -2.53
N PRO A 51 -4.64 -1.07 -2.68
CA PRO A 51 -4.74 -1.79 -3.94
C PRO A 51 -5.23 -0.87 -5.07
N GLY A 52 -5.21 -1.37 -6.29
CA GLY A 52 -5.73 -0.65 -7.45
C GLY A 52 -5.58 -1.46 -8.72
N PRO A 53 -6.23 -1.04 -9.81
CA PRO A 53 -6.05 -1.63 -11.12
C PRO A 53 -4.70 -1.21 -11.73
N ARG A 54 -4.32 -1.86 -12.83
CA ARG A 54 -3.14 -1.51 -13.67
C ARG A 54 -1.79 -1.74 -12.97
N THR A 55 -0.75 -1.10 -13.50
CA THR A 55 0.66 -1.27 -13.09
C THR A 55 1.16 -0.09 -12.25
N PRO A 56 2.28 -0.23 -11.52
CA PRO A 56 2.90 0.88 -10.77
C PRO A 56 3.23 2.12 -11.61
N ALA A 57 3.47 1.97 -12.92
CA ALA A 57 3.72 3.09 -13.83
C ALA A 57 2.46 3.94 -14.10
N GLU A 58 1.28 3.38 -13.83
CA GLU A 58 -0.03 4.00 -14.06
C GLU A 58 -0.73 4.37 -12.75
N ALA A 59 -0.07 4.19 -11.61
CA ALA A 59 -0.63 4.37 -10.26
C ALA A 59 -0.56 5.83 -9.75
N GLY A 60 -0.61 6.81 -10.66
CA GLY A 60 -0.48 8.23 -10.32
C GLY A 60 0.81 8.52 -9.55
N ILE A 61 0.72 9.29 -8.46
CA ILE A 61 1.88 9.65 -7.63
C ILE A 61 2.37 8.50 -6.72
N SER A 62 1.67 7.36 -6.64
CA SER A 62 1.91 6.35 -5.60
C SER A 62 3.36 5.84 -5.56
N THR A 63 3.98 5.61 -6.72
CA THR A 63 5.40 5.19 -6.76
C THR A 63 6.33 6.32 -6.28
N GLU A 64 6.03 7.58 -6.62
CA GLU A 64 6.81 8.73 -6.16
C GLU A 64 6.64 9.00 -4.66
N VAL A 65 5.44 8.73 -4.11
CA VAL A 65 5.20 8.78 -2.66
C VAL A 65 6.14 7.82 -1.93
N VAL A 66 6.31 6.59 -2.43
CA VAL A 66 7.28 5.65 -1.83
C VAL A 66 8.71 6.19 -1.94
N ARG A 67 9.11 6.71 -3.10
CA ARG A 67 10.47 7.24 -3.32
C ARG A 67 10.79 8.40 -2.39
N ARG A 68 9.84 9.33 -2.22
CA ARG A 68 10.02 10.55 -1.41
C ARG A 68 9.92 10.27 0.09
N PHE A 69 8.93 9.50 0.52
CA PHE A 69 8.58 9.37 1.95
C PHE A 69 8.95 8.03 2.56
N GLY A 70 9.08 6.95 1.78
CA GLY A 70 9.40 5.62 2.28
C GLY A 70 10.66 5.54 3.17
N PRO A 71 11.74 6.32 2.90
CA PRO A 71 12.93 6.33 3.77
C PRO A 71 12.71 6.93 5.17
N THR A 72 11.67 7.75 5.36
CA THR A 72 11.48 8.54 6.60
C THR A 72 10.14 8.31 7.29
N VAL A 73 9.11 7.90 6.54
CA VAL A 73 7.75 7.67 7.03
C VAL A 73 7.40 6.19 6.85
N PRO A 74 7.01 5.47 7.92
CA PRO A 74 6.57 4.08 7.82
C PRO A 74 5.47 3.92 6.77
N THR A 75 5.73 3.09 5.75
CA THR A 75 4.87 2.93 4.59
C THR A 75 4.46 1.47 4.42
N LEU A 76 3.15 1.22 4.30
CA LEU A 76 2.58 -0.10 3.99
C LEU A 76 1.91 -0.05 2.63
N GLY A 77 2.27 -0.96 1.73
CA GLY A 77 1.64 -1.10 0.42
C GLY A 77 0.84 -2.40 0.33
N VAL A 78 -0.39 -2.35 -0.18
CA VAL A 78 -1.24 -3.53 -0.37
C VAL A 78 -1.49 -3.74 -1.86
N CYS A 79 -1.29 -4.96 -2.38
CA CYS A 79 -1.45 -5.31 -3.80
C CYS A 79 -0.67 -4.34 -4.72
N LEU A 80 -1.34 -3.46 -5.48
CA LEU A 80 -0.69 -2.43 -6.29
C LEU A 80 0.26 -1.55 -5.45
N GLY A 81 -0.12 -1.21 -4.22
CA GLY A 81 0.75 -0.47 -3.31
C GLY A 81 2.06 -1.21 -3.00
N HIS A 82 2.02 -2.55 -2.86
CA HIS A 82 3.23 -3.36 -2.68
C HIS A 82 4.09 -3.37 -3.95
N GLN A 83 3.46 -3.45 -5.11
CA GLN A 83 4.15 -3.37 -6.40
C GLN A 83 4.82 -2.01 -6.61
N CYS A 84 4.18 -0.91 -6.20
CA CYS A 84 4.76 0.44 -6.20
C CYS A 84 6.01 0.51 -5.32
N ILE A 85 6.01 -0.16 -4.15
CA ILE A 85 7.21 -0.24 -3.30
C ILE A 85 8.34 -0.97 -4.03
N GLY A 86 8.07 -2.13 -4.62
CA GLY A 86 9.05 -2.85 -5.43
C GLY A 86 9.62 -1.98 -6.55
N ALA A 87 8.76 -1.37 -7.37
CA ALA A 87 9.16 -0.53 -8.49
C ALA A 87 9.93 0.73 -8.06
N ALA A 88 9.59 1.34 -6.92
CA ALA A 88 10.30 2.48 -6.37
C ALA A 88 11.77 2.16 -6.08
N TYR A 89 12.06 0.94 -5.64
CA TYR A 89 13.40 0.45 -5.33
C TYR A 89 14.02 -0.42 -6.44
N GLY A 90 13.48 -0.35 -7.67
CA GLY A 90 14.09 -0.95 -8.86
C GLY A 90 13.71 -2.41 -9.14
N ALA A 91 12.72 -2.97 -8.44
CA ALA A 91 12.21 -4.30 -8.76
C ALA A 91 11.39 -4.31 -10.06
N SER A 92 11.41 -5.44 -10.77
CA SER A 92 10.54 -5.68 -11.92
C SER A 92 9.21 -6.29 -11.45
N VAL A 93 8.10 -5.66 -11.85
CA VAL A 93 6.75 -6.18 -11.64
C VAL A 93 6.25 -6.70 -12.99
N ALA A 94 6.07 -8.02 -13.09
CA ALA A 94 5.69 -8.70 -14.32
C ALA A 94 4.49 -9.64 -14.10
N GLY A 95 3.92 -10.13 -15.19
CA GLY A 95 2.81 -11.08 -15.12
C GLY A 95 3.23 -12.42 -14.52
N ALA A 96 2.42 -12.95 -13.58
CA ALA A 96 2.64 -14.24 -12.93
C ALA A 96 2.23 -15.46 -13.79
N GLY A 97 1.79 -15.25 -15.04
CA GLY A 97 1.30 -16.30 -15.94
C GLY A 97 -0.18 -16.63 -15.73
N GLU A 98 -0.58 -16.98 -14.51
CA GLU A 98 -1.98 -17.27 -14.15
C GLU A 98 -2.56 -16.24 -13.18
N ILE A 99 -3.84 -15.89 -13.38
CA ILE A 99 -4.58 -14.99 -12.49
C ILE A 99 -5.34 -15.83 -11.46
N MET A 100 -5.03 -15.65 -10.19
CA MET A 100 -5.62 -16.41 -9.06
C MET A 100 -6.74 -15.66 -8.31
N HIS A 101 -7.42 -14.71 -8.96
CA HIS A 101 -8.44 -13.89 -8.29
C HIS A 101 -9.57 -14.75 -7.69
N GLY A 102 -9.91 -14.50 -6.41
CA GLY A 102 -10.94 -15.24 -5.68
C GLY A 102 -10.53 -16.61 -5.15
N LYS A 103 -9.24 -16.98 -5.22
CA LYS A 103 -8.69 -18.21 -4.66
C LYS A 103 -7.83 -17.92 -3.44
N MET A 104 -7.93 -18.76 -2.42
CA MET A 104 -7.04 -18.70 -1.26
C MET A 104 -5.65 -19.22 -1.63
N SER A 105 -4.62 -18.66 -1.03
CA SER A 105 -3.23 -19.09 -1.18
C SER A 105 -2.59 -19.15 0.18
N VAL A 106 -1.87 -20.23 0.44
CA VAL A 106 -1.06 -20.38 1.64
C VAL A 106 0.18 -19.50 1.51
N VAL A 107 0.38 -18.59 2.47
CA VAL A 107 1.52 -17.67 2.50
C VAL A 107 2.55 -18.14 3.51
N HIS A 108 3.72 -18.53 3.01
CA HIS A 108 4.90 -18.80 3.83
C HIS A 108 5.67 -17.52 4.11
N HIS A 109 6.11 -17.32 5.35
CA HIS A 109 6.83 -16.12 5.79
C HIS A 109 7.95 -16.44 6.78
N ASP A 110 8.89 -15.50 6.95
CA ASP A 110 10.02 -15.66 7.87
C ASP A 110 9.76 -15.11 9.29
N GLY A 111 8.52 -14.73 9.59
CA GLY A 111 8.08 -14.25 10.91
C GLY A 111 8.63 -12.87 11.28
N LYS A 112 9.11 -12.07 10.31
CA LYS A 112 9.65 -10.73 10.55
C LYS A 112 8.69 -9.63 10.12
N GLY A 113 8.93 -8.42 10.63
CA GLY A 113 8.16 -7.23 10.26
C GLY A 113 6.68 -7.41 10.60
N VAL A 114 5.82 -7.18 9.61
CA VAL A 114 4.35 -7.31 9.77
C VAL A 114 3.87 -8.74 10.00
N PHE A 115 4.71 -9.75 9.76
CA PHE A 115 4.39 -11.16 9.99
C PHE A 115 4.79 -11.67 11.38
N ALA A 116 5.40 -10.82 12.22
CA ALA A 116 5.83 -11.22 13.56
C ALA A 116 4.64 -11.66 14.43
N GLY A 117 4.70 -12.90 14.93
CA GLY A 117 3.66 -13.48 15.80
C GLY A 117 2.45 -14.06 15.07
N LEU A 118 2.44 -14.07 13.74
CA LEU A 118 1.39 -14.73 12.94
C LEU A 118 1.69 -16.24 12.74
N PRO A 119 0.65 -17.07 12.48
CA PRO A 119 0.83 -18.49 12.15
C PRO A 119 1.67 -18.71 10.90
N GLU A 120 2.49 -19.77 10.90
CA GLU A 120 3.26 -20.20 9.73
C GLU A 120 2.88 -21.65 9.35
N PRO A 121 2.31 -21.88 8.16
CA PRO A 121 1.95 -20.85 7.18
C PRO A 121 0.67 -20.08 7.55
N LEU A 122 0.47 -18.93 6.90
CA LEU A 122 -0.76 -18.16 6.96
C LEU A 122 -1.73 -18.65 5.87
N GLU A 123 -2.98 -18.93 6.26
CA GLU A 123 -4.07 -19.37 5.36
C GLU A 123 -5.00 -18.23 4.94
#